data_AF-A0A940SSP2-F1
#
_entry.id   AF-A0A940SSP2-F1
#
_cell.length_a   1.000
_cell.length_b   1.000
_cell.length_c   1.000
_cell.angle_alpha   90.00
_cell.angle_beta   90.00
_cell.angle_gamma   90.00
#
_symmetry.space_group_name_H-M   'P 1'
#
loop_
_entity.id
_entity.type
_entity.pdbx_description
1 polymer ?
#
loop_
_entity_poly.entity_id
_entity_poly.type
_entity_poly.pdbx_seq_one_letter_code
_entity_poly.pdbx_strand_id
1 'polypeptide(L)'
;KEQIETYRKDAKAAYLEKFNKLESQCKEMSGMIEQPISAIDAKIKDFENAESEKKYSELETFFGSIGAPEWLNLADVLNPKWKNKTATLAKLRQEISEAVCKIEDDFAEIEKMYAQSPLWTAISDKFKATKDKSSTLVYAAQIERQHSEEQKRAAEIQRQHEEAEAARAQAAQNAISEPEAPQAVTQPEIVQNVSPAAETAAPRLIRGKFLVEGTKEQIKALAAFLKSNGIRYEVIK
;
A
#
# COMPACT_ATOMS: atom_id res chain seq x y z
N LYS A 1 41.70 -35.65 -72.17
CA LYS A 1 40.62 -35.45 -71.15
C LYS A 1 41.15 -34.65 -69.97
N GLU A 2 42.15 -35.12 -69.24
CA GLU A 2 42.69 -34.46 -68.04
C GLU A 2 43.03 -32.97 -68.23
N GLN A 3 43.81 -32.60 -69.24
CA GLN A 3 44.13 -31.18 -69.50
C GLN A 3 42.91 -30.30 -69.84
N ILE A 4 41.82 -30.86 -70.37
CA ILE A 4 40.57 -30.13 -70.62
C ILE A 4 39.88 -29.82 -69.29
N GLU A 5 39.88 -30.78 -68.35
CA GLU A 5 39.37 -30.58 -66.99
C GLU A 5 40.21 -29.58 -66.19
N THR A 6 41.55 -29.61 -66.35
CA THR A 6 42.46 -28.62 -65.74
C THR A 6 42.18 -27.22 -66.29
N TYR A 7 42.19 -27.03 -67.61
CA TYR A 7 41.86 -25.75 -68.24
C TYR A 7 40.49 -25.20 -67.82
N ARG A 8 39.46 -26.07 -67.73
CA ARG A 8 38.12 -25.68 -67.24
C ARG A 8 38.16 -25.22 -65.78
N LYS A 9 38.95 -25.87 -64.91
CA LYS A 9 39.11 -25.48 -63.50
C LYS A 9 39.84 -24.14 -63.39
N ASP A 10 40.93 -23.95 -64.12
CA ASP A 10 41.75 -22.74 -64.06
C ASP A 10 40.99 -21.53 -64.63
N ALA A 11 40.29 -21.69 -65.76
CA ALA A 11 39.44 -20.65 -66.33
C ALA A 11 38.29 -20.26 -65.37
N LYS A 12 37.67 -21.25 -64.69
CA LYS A 12 36.65 -20.99 -63.65
C LYS A 12 37.24 -20.26 -62.45
N ALA A 13 38.43 -20.65 -61.99
CA ALA A 13 39.10 -20.01 -60.87
C ALA A 13 39.47 -18.55 -61.19
N ALA A 14 40.05 -18.29 -62.36
CA ALA A 14 40.39 -16.95 -62.81
C ALA A 14 39.15 -16.04 -62.98
N TYR A 15 38.04 -16.56 -63.50
CA TYR A 15 36.79 -15.80 -63.56
C TYR A 15 36.23 -15.49 -62.17
N LEU A 16 36.23 -16.49 -61.27
CA LEU A 16 35.75 -16.32 -59.90
C LEU A 16 36.63 -15.34 -59.10
N GLU A 17 37.94 -15.30 -59.34
CA GLU A 17 38.84 -14.29 -58.77
C GLU A 17 38.44 -12.86 -59.18
N LYS A 18 38.13 -12.63 -60.47
CA LYS A 18 37.65 -11.32 -60.93
C LYS A 18 36.28 -10.96 -60.35
N PHE A 19 35.38 -11.94 -60.24
CA PHE A 19 34.08 -11.76 -59.61
C PHE A 19 34.20 -11.40 -58.12
N ASN A 20 34.98 -12.17 -57.35
CA ASN A 20 35.20 -11.93 -55.93
C ASN A 20 35.86 -10.56 -55.68
N LYS A 21 36.76 -10.14 -56.57
CA LYS A 21 37.36 -8.79 -56.49
C LYS A 21 36.31 -7.70 -56.71
N LEU A 22 35.44 -7.85 -57.71
CA LEU A 22 34.33 -6.92 -57.94
C LEU A 22 33.36 -6.89 -56.75
N GLU A 23 32.98 -8.06 -56.22
CA GLU A 23 32.11 -8.16 -55.04
C GLU A 23 32.72 -7.43 -53.83
N SER A 24 34.03 -7.60 -53.59
CA SER A 24 34.76 -6.89 -52.53
C SER A 24 34.73 -5.38 -52.74
N GLN A 25 34.98 -4.90 -53.96
CA GLN A 25 34.96 -3.47 -54.28
C GLN A 25 33.56 -2.86 -54.13
N CYS A 26 32.50 -3.58 -54.52
CA CYS A 26 31.13 -3.16 -54.31
C CYS A 26 30.78 -3.07 -52.81
N LYS A 27 31.17 -4.06 -52.00
CA LYS A 27 30.97 -4.04 -50.54
C LYS A 27 31.73 -2.91 -49.87
N GLU A 28 32.96 -2.64 -50.30
CA GLU A 28 33.76 -1.52 -49.81
C GLU A 28 33.09 -0.18 -50.12
N MET A 29 32.67 0.04 -51.37
CA MET A 29 31.94 1.26 -51.76
C MET A 29 30.61 1.43 -51.00
N SER A 30 29.84 0.36 -50.81
CA SER A 30 28.62 0.39 -49.98
C SER A 30 28.94 0.77 -48.53
N GLY A 31 29.98 0.19 -47.93
CA GLY A 31 30.42 0.54 -46.57
C GLY A 31 30.89 1.99 -46.44
N MET A 32 31.58 2.53 -47.45
CA MET A 32 31.97 3.95 -47.50
C MET A 32 30.78 4.92 -47.59
N ILE A 33 29.62 4.46 -48.06
CA ILE A 33 28.36 5.23 -48.09
C ILE A 33 27.58 5.03 -46.79
N GLU A 34 27.55 3.82 -46.24
CA GLU A 34 26.79 3.48 -45.04
C GLU A 34 27.41 4.07 -43.75
N GLN A 35 28.75 4.17 -43.67
CA GLN A 35 29.45 4.84 -42.56
C GLN A 35 29.01 6.31 -42.33
N PRO A 36 29.07 7.21 -43.33
CA PRO A 36 28.64 8.60 -43.13
C PRO A 36 27.13 8.73 -42.89
N ILE A 37 26.28 7.86 -43.46
CA ILE A 37 24.85 7.82 -43.14
C ILE A 37 24.65 7.51 -41.65
N SER A 38 25.25 6.43 -41.15
CA SER A 38 25.16 6.05 -39.74
C SER A 38 25.73 7.12 -38.81
N ALA A 39 26.82 7.78 -39.20
CA ALA A 39 27.39 8.90 -38.45
C ALA A 39 26.47 10.14 -38.41
N ILE A 40 25.75 10.43 -39.50
CA ILE A 40 24.76 11.51 -39.55
C ILE A 40 23.56 11.16 -38.67
N ASP A 41 23.02 9.95 -38.76
CA ASP A 41 21.89 9.49 -37.93
C ASP A 41 22.24 9.54 -36.43
N ALA A 42 23.46 9.12 -36.07
CA ALA A 42 23.98 9.24 -34.71
C ALA A 42 24.06 10.72 -34.27
N LYS A 43 24.56 11.62 -35.13
CA LYS A 43 24.66 13.05 -34.82
C LYS A 43 23.32 13.75 -34.71
N ILE A 44 22.33 13.36 -35.52
CA ILE A 44 20.94 13.83 -35.40
C ILE A 44 20.40 13.39 -34.03
N LYS A 45 20.54 12.11 -33.68
CA LYS A 45 20.08 11.57 -32.39
C LYS A 45 20.76 12.23 -31.19
N ASP A 46 22.08 12.45 -31.25
CA ASP A 46 22.83 13.20 -30.23
C ASP A 46 22.27 14.61 -30.04
N PHE A 47 22.01 15.32 -31.15
CA PHE A 47 21.47 16.67 -31.13
C PHE A 47 20.03 16.71 -30.59
N GLU A 48 19.17 15.78 -31.00
CA GLU A 48 17.80 15.65 -30.51
C GLU A 48 17.73 15.37 -29.00
N ASN A 49 18.61 14.50 -28.51
CA ASN A 49 18.76 14.24 -27.08
C ASN A 49 19.21 15.49 -26.34
N ALA A 50 20.26 16.17 -26.82
CA ALA A 50 20.79 17.38 -26.19
C ALA A 50 19.79 18.57 -26.19
N GLU A 51 19.00 18.74 -27.24
CA GLU A 51 17.88 19.70 -27.25
C GLU A 51 16.79 19.33 -26.25
N SER A 52 16.46 18.04 -26.13
CA SER A 52 15.43 17.56 -25.21
C SER A 52 15.86 17.72 -23.75
N GLU A 53 17.13 17.43 -23.45
CA GLU A 53 17.74 17.58 -22.14
C GLU A 53 17.84 19.05 -21.72
N LYS A 54 18.26 19.95 -22.63
CA LYS A 54 18.22 21.40 -22.40
C LYS A 54 16.81 21.91 -22.10
N LYS A 55 15.81 21.50 -22.90
CA LYS A 55 14.41 21.86 -22.66
C LYS A 55 13.93 21.36 -21.29
N TYR A 56 14.29 20.14 -20.91
CA TYR A 56 13.94 19.60 -19.60
C TYR A 56 14.59 20.39 -18.45
N SER A 57 15.89 20.69 -18.54
CA SER A 57 16.62 21.48 -17.54
C SER A 57 16.09 22.93 -17.41
N GLU A 58 15.68 23.55 -18.52
CA GLU A 58 15.00 24.85 -18.50
C GLU A 58 13.61 24.82 -17.85
N LEU A 59 12.89 23.69 -17.97
CA LEU A 59 11.59 23.49 -17.32
C LEU A 59 11.74 23.14 -15.83
N GLU A 60 12.78 22.41 -15.44
CA GLU A 60 13.15 22.13 -14.05
C GLU A 60 13.55 23.42 -13.32
N THR A 61 14.40 24.24 -13.95
CA THR A 61 14.75 25.58 -13.44
C THR A 61 13.52 26.47 -13.30
N PHE A 62 12.61 26.44 -14.29
CA PHE A 62 11.37 27.20 -14.24
C PHE A 62 10.42 26.70 -13.13
N PHE A 63 10.26 25.39 -12.97
CA PHE A 63 9.46 24.77 -11.91
C PHE A 63 9.96 25.20 -10.52
N GLY A 64 11.27 25.15 -10.28
CA GLY A 64 11.87 25.66 -9.04
C GLY A 64 11.63 27.16 -8.81
N SER A 65 11.51 27.96 -9.87
CA SER A 65 11.22 29.40 -9.77
C SER A 65 9.75 29.75 -9.48
N ILE A 66 8.80 28.82 -9.70
CA ILE A 66 7.38 29.02 -9.42
C ILE A 66 7.09 28.95 -7.91
N GLY A 67 7.96 28.30 -7.12
CA GLY A 67 7.75 28.11 -5.68
C GLY A 67 6.78 26.97 -5.35
N ALA A 68 6.72 25.93 -6.19
CA ALA A 68 5.87 24.76 -5.98
C ALA A 68 6.14 24.06 -4.63
N PRO A 69 5.15 23.39 -4.02
CA PRO A 69 5.31 22.73 -2.71
C PRO A 69 6.40 21.64 -2.73
N GLU A 70 7.17 21.48 -1.65
CA GLU A 70 8.28 20.50 -1.56
C GLU A 70 7.87 19.04 -1.86
N TRP A 71 6.58 18.71 -1.72
CA TRP A 71 6.02 17.39 -2.00
C TRP A 71 5.60 17.19 -3.47
N LEU A 72 5.74 18.21 -4.32
CA LEU A 72 5.36 18.20 -5.74
C LEU A 72 6.62 18.27 -6.61
N ASN A 73 6.81 17.27 -7.48
CA ASN A 73 7.96 17.22 -8.38
C ASN A 73 7.53 17.58 -9.80
N LEU A 74 8.44 18.11 -10.63
CA LEU A 74 8.17 18.34 -12.06
C LEU A 74 7.63 17.08 -12.75
N ALA A 75 8.12 15.89 -12.38
CA ALA A 75 7.66 14.60 -12.91
C ALA A 75 6.17 14.31 -12.65
N ASP A 76 5.59 14.81 -11.56
CA ASP A 76 4.16 14.64 -11.22
C ASP A 76 3.26 15.52 -12.11
N VAL A 77 3.82 16.63 -12.61
CA VAL A 77 3.13 17.63 -13.45
C VAL A 77 3.40 17.40 -14.95
N LEU A 78 4.39 16.58 -15.29
CA LEU A 78 4.88 16.40 -16.65
C LEU A 78 3.89 15.59 -17.52
N ASN A 79 3.32 16.22 -18.56
CA ASN A 79 2.50 15.49 -19.50
C ASN A 79 3.37 14.56 -20.38
N PRO A 80 3.05 13.26 -20.53
CA PRO A 80 3.79 12.35 -21.41
C PRO A 80 3.90 12.83 -22.86
N LYS A 81 2.98 13.69 -23.31
CA LYS A 81 2.98 14.29 -24.65
C LYS A 81 4.06 15.35 -24.86
N TRP A 82 4.70 15.88 -23.82
CA TRP A 82 5.73 16.93 -23.93
C TRP A 82 7.06 16.42 -24.51
N LYS A 83 7.27 15.11 -24.57
CA LYS A 83 8.41 14.50 -25.29
C LYS A 83 8.33 14.72 -26.82
N ASN A 84 7.17 15.13 -27.35
CA ASN A 84 7.02 15.45 -28.77
C ASN A 84 7.59 16.83 -29.09
N LYS A 85 8.51 16.91 -30.06
CA LYS A 85 9.24 18.11 -30.51
C LYS A 85 8.38 19.35 -30.83
N THR A 86 7.08 19.19 -31.05
CA THR A 86 6.14 20.25 -31.49
C THR A 86 5.68 21.19 -30.37
N ALA A 87 5.89 20.85 -29.09
CA ALA A 87 5.55 21.75 -27.99
C ALA A 87 6.61 22.85 -27.81
N THR A 88 6.17 24.12 -27.79
CA THR A 88 7.07 25.25 -27.53
C THR A 88 7.32 25.41 -26.03
N LEU A 89 8.55 25.81 -25.66
CA LEU A 89 8.95 25.99 -24.27
C LEU A 89 8.01 26.93 -23.49
N ALA A 90 7.52 28.00 -24.13
CA ALA A 90 6.55 28.92 -23.53
C ALA A 90 5.22 28.23 -23.17
N LYS A 91 4.71 27.35 -24.05
CA LYS A 91 3.49 26.58 -23.79
C LYS A 91 3.70 25.54 -22.70
N LEU A 92 4.86 24.89 -22.68
CA LEU A 92 5.24 23.95 -21.61
C LEU A 92 5.32 24.65 -20.25
N ARG A 93 5.92 25.84 -20.17
CA ARG A 93 5.92 26.68 -18.97
C ARG A 93 4.50 27.04 -18.52
N GLN A 94 3.63 27.45 -19.43
CA GLN A 94 2.22 27.73 -19.12
C GLN A 94 1.48 26.49 -18.59
N GLU A 95 1.59 25.33 -19.25
CA GLU A 95 0.93 24.11 -18.80
C GLU A 95 1.46 23.62 -17.43
N ILE A 96 2.75 23.81 -17.12
CA ILE A 96 3.30 23.59 -15.77
C ILE A 96 2.63 24.52 -14.75
N SER A 97 2.60 25.84 -15.01
CA SER A 97 2.01 26.81 -14.08
C SER A 97 0.52 26.55 -13.83
N GLU A 98 -0.24 26.25 -14.88
CA GLU A 98 -1.68 25.91 -14.78
C GLU A 98 -1.90 24.64 -13.94
N ALA A 99 -1.07 23.61 -14.15
CA ALA A 99 -1.21 22.35 -13.44
C ALA A 99 -0.71 22.41 -11.99
N VAL A 100 0.36 23.17 -11.68
CA VAL A 100 0.79 23.45 -10.30
C VAL A 100 -0.31 24.21 -9.56
N CYS A 101 -0.78 25.33 -10.11
CA CYS A 101 -1.85 26.15 -9.53
C CYS A 101 -3.11 25.31 -9.24
N LYS A 102 -3.52 24.48 -10.20
CA LYS A 102 -4.65 23.56 -10.00
C LYS A 102 -4.42 22.55 -8.87
N ILE A 103 -3.22 21.96 -8.77
CA ILE A 103 -2.90 20.99 -7.70
C ILE A 103 -2.88 21.68 -6.32
N GLU A 104 -2.44 22.93 -6.25
CA GLU A 104 -2.47 23.75 -5.03
C GLU A 104 -3.92 24.15 -4.64
N ASP A 105 -4.73 24.60 -5.60
CA ASP A 105 -6.16 24.89 -5.39
C ASP A 105 -6.93 23.64 -4.93
N ASP A 106 -6.72 22.51 -5.61
CA ASP A 106 -7.33 21.23 -5.26
C ASP A 106 -6.88 20.76 -3.85
N PHE A 107 -5.62 20.97 -3.47
CA PHE A 107 -5.12 20.67 -2.11
C PHE A 107 -5.74 21.59 -1.06
N ALA A 108 -5.78 22.89 -1.31
CA ALA A 108 -6.32 23.89 -0.40
C ALA A 108 -7.84 23.71 -0.17
N GLU A 109 -8.59 23.24 -1.18
CA GLU A 109 -10.00 22.90 -1.01
C GLU A 109 -10.19 21.67 -0.11
N ILE A 110 -9.37 20.62 -0.28
CA ILE A 110 -9.41 19.43 0.57
C ILE A 110 -8.97 19.78 2.00
N GLU A 111 -7.96 20.63 2.17
CA GLU A 111 -7.57 21.17 3.48
C GLU A 111 -8.72 21.92 4.13
N LYS A 112 -9.38 22.84 3.41
CA LYS A 112 -10.54 23.56 3.91
C LYS A 112 -11.70 22.64 4.33
N MET A 113 -11.90 21.51 3.64
CA MET A 113 -12.92 20.52 3.96
C MET A 113 -12.56 19.66 5.18
N TYR A 114 -11.29 19.25 5.32
CA TYR A 114 -10.88 18.18 6.23
C TYR A 114 -9.87 18.58 7.31
N ALA A 115 -9.39 19.83 7.37
CA ALA A 115 -8.38 20.26 8.36
C ALA A 115 -8.81 20.11 9.83
N GLN A 116 -10.11 20.05 10.11
CA GLN A 116 -10.65 19.78 11.46
C GLN A 116 -10.97 18.29 11.70
N SER A 117 -10.82 17.43 10.68
CA SER A 117 -11.04 15.99 10.79
C SER A 117 -9.82 15.33 11.45
N PRO A 118 -10.00 14.41 12.41
CA PRO A 118 -8.89 13.63 12.98
C PRO A 118 -8.20 12.73 11.94
N LEU A 119 -8.79 12.58 10.75
CA LEU A 119 -8.25 11.80 9.64
C LEU A 119 -7.44 12.64 8.63
N TRP A 120 -7.28 13.95 8.87
CA TRP A 120 -6.63 14.90 7.94
C TRP A 120 -5.29 14.38 7.41
N THR A 121 -4.40 13.87 8.25
CA THR A 121 -3.08 13.37 7.84
C THR A 121 -3.19 12.35 6.71
N ALA A 122 -4.01 11.31 6.89
CA ALA A 122 -4.21 10.25 5.89
C ALA A 122 -4.83 10.78 4.58
N ILE A 123 -5.73 11.75 4.66
CA ILE A 123 -6.34 12.40 3.48
C ILE A 123 -5.29 13.23 2.74
N SER A 124 -4.50 14.03 3.47
CA SER A 124 -3.45 14.87 2.90
C SER A 124 -2.36 14.04 2.23
N ASP A 125 -1.98 12.90 2.83
CA ASP A 125 -0.97 12.01 2.28
C ASP A 125 -1.49 11.24 1.07
N LYS A 126 -2.77 10.86 1.06
CA LYS A 126 -3.43 10.32 -0.13
C LYS A 126 -3.37 11.30 -1.30
N PHE A 127 -3.68 12.59 -1.08
CA PHE A 127 -3.56 13.61 -2.11
C PHE A 127 -2.11 13.79 -2.58
N LYS A 128 -1.15 13.91 -1.66
CA LYS A 128 0.27 14.02 -2.01
C LYS A 128 0.76 12.82 -2.83
N ALA A 129 0.18 11.64 -2.65
CA ALA A 129 0.52 10.45 -3.44
C ALA A 129 -0.14 10.39 -4.82
N THR A 130 -1.37 10.89 -5.01
CA THR A 130 -2.12 10.76 -6.28
C THR A 130 -2.18 12.03 -7.12
N LYS A 131 -2.01 13.21 -6.50
CA LYS A 131 -2.32 14.54 -7.05
C LYS A 131 -3.75 14.66 -7.63
N ASP A 132 -4.65 13.77 -7.22
CA ASP A 132 -6.03 13.70 -7.74
C ASP A 132 -7.05 13.89 -6.61
N LYS A 133 -7.80 14.98 -6.73
CA LYS A 133 -8.85 15.37 -5.79
C LYS A 133 -9.98 14.33 -5.74
N SER A 134 -10.42 13.81 -6.88
CA SER A 134 -11.55 12.87 -6.94
C SER A 134 -11.26 11.59 -6.14
N SER A 135 -10.12 10.95 -6.39
CA SER A 135 -9.63 9.78 -5.66
C SER A 135 -9.44 10.07 -4.17
N THR A 136 -8.97 11.28 -3.83
CA THR A 136 -8.78 11.70 -2.44
C THR A 136 -10.11 11.87 -1.71
N LEU A 137 -11.12 12.51 -2.32
CA LEU A 137 -12.46 12.68 -1.74
C LEU A 137 -13.18 11.34 -1.54
N VAL A 138 -13.04 10.42 -2.50
CA VAL A 138 -13.56 9.03 -2.36
C VAL A 138 -12.88 8.30 -1.19
N TYR A 139 -11.55 8.45 -1.06
CA TYR A 139 -10.81 7.87 0.05
C TYR A 139 -11.20 8.49 1.40
N ALA A 140 -11.35 9.82 1.48
CA ALA A 140 -11.78 10.54 2.68
C ALA A 140 -13.14 10.03 3.17
N ALA A 141 -14.15 9.99 2.29
CA ALA A 141 -15.47 9.47 2.62
C ALA A 141 -15.44 7.99 3.07
N GLN A 142 -14.55 7.17 2.49
CA GLN A 142 -14.36 5.79 2.92
C GLN A 142 -13.81 5.68 4.35
N ILE A 143 -12.75 6.42 4.68
CA ILE A 143 -12.14 6.35 6.02
C ILE A 143 -13.01 7.01 7.10
N GLU A 144 -13.75 8.07 6.76
CA GLU A 144 -14.73 8.67 7.67
C GLU A 144 -15.87 7.69 8.02
N ARG A 145 -16.37 6.94 7.03
CA ARG A 145 -17.35 5.88 7.27
C ARG A 145 -16.79 4.80 8.19
N GLN A 146 -15.58 4.32 7.94
CA GLN A 146 -14.91 3.31 8.75
C GLN A 146 -14.72 3.78 10.20
N HIS A 147 -14.21 5.01 10.39
CA HIS A 147 -14.01 5.62 11.70
C HIS A 147 -15.33 5.84 12.46
N SER A 148 -16.41 6.27 11.78
CA SER A 148 -17.74 6.40 12.40
C SER A 148 -18.34 5.04 12.80
N GLU A 149 -18.15 4.00 11.99
CA GLU A 149 -18.58 2.64 12.32
C GLU A 149 -17.82 2.05 13.50
N GLU A 150 -16.50 2.31 13.60
CA GLU A 150 -15.66 1.89 14.72
C GLU A 150 -16.05 2.61 16.02
N GLN A 151 -16.23 3.93 16.00
CA GLN A 151 -16.71 4.69 17.16
C GLN A 151 -18.07 4.20 17.67
N LYS A 152 -19.02 3.89 16.77
CA LYS A 152 -20.33 3.34 17.15
C LYS A 152 -20.22 1.98 17.82
N ARG A 153 -19.34 1.10 17.32
CA ARG A 153 -19.07 -0.20 17.95
C ARG A 153 -18.42 -0.04 19.32
N ALA A 154 -17.43 0.83 19.44
CA ALA A 154 -16.76 1.11 20.72
C ALA A 154 -17.74 1.67 21.76
N ALA A 155 -18.60 2.61 21.38
CA ALA A 155 -19.62 3.17 22.27
C ALA A 155 -20.66 2.13 22.71
N GLU A 156 -21.10 1.24 21.82
CA GLU A 156 -22.05 0.17 22.19
C GLU A 156 -21.40 -0.88 23.11
N ILE A 157 -20.15 -1.26 22.87
CA ILE A 157 -19.39 -2.15 23.76
C ILE A 157 -19.22 -1.52 25.14
N GLN A 158 -18.89 -0.23 25.20
CA GLN A 158 -18.77 0.51 26.46
C GLN A 158 -20.10 0.56 27.22
N ARG A 159 -21.22 0.86 26.54
CA ARG A 159 -22.56 0.88 27.13
C ARG A 159 -22.96 -0.48 27.70
N GLN A 160 -22.69 -1.57 26.97
CA GLN A 160 -22.95 -2.93 27.45
C GLN A 160 -22.09 -3.32 28.65
N HIS A 161 -20.83 -2.85 28.72
CA HIS A 161 -19.97 -3.05 29.88
C HIS A 161 -20.51 -2.32 31.12
N GLU A 162 -20.87 -1.04 30.97
CA GLU A 162 -21.45 -0.21 32.05
C GLU A 162 -22.78 -0.77 32.56
N GLU A 163 -23.67 -1.22 31.67
CA GLU A 163 -24.94 -1.85 32.05
C GLU A 163 -24.74 -3.19 32.79
N ALA A 164 -23.79 -4.02 32.32
CA ALA A 164 -23.44 -5.28 32.98
C ALA A 164 -22.80 -5.05 34.37
N GLU A 165 -21.97 -4.02 34.52
CA GLU A 165 -21.38 -3.65 35.81
C GLU A 165 -22.43 -3.10 36.78
N ALA A 166 -23.33 -2.23 36.31
CA ALA A 166 -24.44 -1.70 37.11
C ALA A 166 -25.41 -2.81 37.56
N ALA A 167 -25.76 -3.75 36.67
CA ALA A 167 -26.59 -4.90 37.01
C ALA A 167 -25.90 -5.81 38.06
N ARG A 168 -24.59 -6.02 37.94
CA ARG A 168 -23.79 -6.78 38.91
C ARG A 168 -23.72 -6.08 40.27
N ALA A 169 -23.60 -4.76 40.30
CA ALA A 169 -23.58 -3.97 41.53
C ALA A 169 -24.94 -4.00 42.24
N GLN A 170 -26.06 -3.86 41.51
CA GLN A 170 -27.41 -3.99 42.07
C GLN A 170 -27.67 -5.39 42.61
N ALA A 171 -27.28 -6.44 41.89
CA ALA A 171 -27.39 -7.83 42.36
C ALA A 171 -26.60 -8.08 43.65
N ALA A 172 -25.42 -7.45 43.81
CA ALA A 172 -24.63 -7.52 45.03
C ALA A 172 -25.28 -6.79 46.21
N GLN A 173 -25.90 -5.61 45.99
CA GLN A 173 -26.60 -4.87 47.05
C GLN A 173 -27.87 -5.58 47.53
N ASN A 174 -28.65 -6.14 46.61
CA ASN A 174 -29.87 -6.89 46.95
C ASN A 174 -29.55 -8.14 47.80
N ALA A 175 -28.42 -8.80 47.54
CA ALA A 175 -27.96 -9.97 48.30
C ALA A 175 -27.46 -9.66 49.75
N ILE A 176 -27.36 -8.38 50.12
CA ILE A 176 -26.91 -7.94 51.47
C ILE A 176 -28.09 -7.48 52.34
N SER A 177 -29.28 -7.26 51.74
CA SER A 177 -30.42 -6.61 52.42
C SER A 177 -31.51 -7.57 52.89
N GLU A 178 -31.32 -8.89 52.75
CA GLU A 178 -32.30 -9.91 53.19
C GLU A 178 -32.04 -10.27 54.67
N PRO A 179 -32.98 -10.01 55.61
CA PRO A 179 -32.73 -10.22 57.03
C PRO A 179 -32.71 -11.71 57.41
N GLU A 180 -31.67 -12.10 58.15
CA GLU A 180 -31.52 -13.43 58.74
C GLU A 180 -32.66 -13.71 59.74
N ALA A 181 -33.55 -14.65 59.40
CA ALA A 181 -34.65 -15.07 60.26
C ALA A 181 -34.27 -16.32 61.10
N PRO A 182 -34.70 -16.45 62.37
CA PRO A 182 -34.03 -17.35 63.31
C PRO A 182 -34.30 -18.84 63.08
N GLN A 183 -33.25 -19.65 63.27
CA GLN A 183 -33.36 -21.12 63.29
C GLN A 183 -34.16 -21.60 64.53
N ALA A 184 -35.15 -22.45 64.30
CA ALA A 184 -35.81 -23.23 65.35
C ALA A 184 -35.65 -24.72 65.05
N VAL A 185 -34.90 -25.43 65.89
CA VAL A 185 -34.64 -26.87 65.79
C VAL A 185 -35.89 -27.71 66.11
N THR A 186 -36.24 -28.66 65.24
CA THR A 186 -36.87 -29.93 65.63
C THR A 186 -36.64 -31.00 64.55
N GLN A 187 -36.37 -32.23 64.99
CA GLN A 187 -36.16 -33.45 64.20
C GLN A 187 -36.72 -34.64 65.00
N PRO A 188 -36.97 -35.82 64.42
CA PRO A 188 -37.10 -36.17 63.00
C PRO A 188 -38.58 -36.62 62.73
N GLU A 189 -39.00 -37.40 61.73
CA GLU A 189 -38.36 -38.03 60.56
C GLU A 189 -39.41 -38.21 59.43
N ILE A 190 -39.12 -37.81 58.19
CA ILE A 190 -39.60 -38.51 56.98
C ILE A 190 -38.80 -38.11 55.73
N VAL A 191 -38.39 -39.13 54.99
CA VAL A 191 -37.66 -39.06 53.71
C VAL A 191 -38.45 -38.35 52.60
N GLN A 192 -38.01 -37.15 52.18
CA GLN A 192 -38.02 -36.76 50.76
C GLN A 192 -37.13 -35.56 50.44
N ASN A 193 -36.00 -35.86 49.78
CA ASN A 193 -35.49 -35.13 48.62
C ASN A 193 -35.50 -33.58 48.64
N VAL A 194 -34.61 -32.98 49.44
CA VAL A 194 -33.95 -31.69 49.13
C VAL A 194 -32.62 -31.58 49.91
N SER A 195 -31.53 -31.19 49.23
CA SER A 195 -30.35 -30.55 49.87
C SER A 195 -30.77 -29.21 50.49
N PRO A 196 -30.06 -28.56 51.46
CA PRO A 196 -28.61 -28.67 51.73
C PRO A 196 -28.17 -28.57 53.22
N ALA A 197 -26.87 -28.74 53.52
CA ALA A 197 -26.21 -28.12 54.69
C ALA A 197 -24.67 -28.24 54.63
N ALA A 198 -24.01 -27.29 55.30
CA ALA A 198 -22.62 -27.26 55.77
C ALA A 198 -21.61 -26.35 55.02
N GLU A 199 -20.94 -25.58 55.85
CA GLU A 199 -19.92 -24.57 55.60
C GLU A 199 -18.72 -25.08 54.78
N THR A 200 -18.26 -24.25 53.83
CA THR A 200 -16.88 -23.76 53.74
C THR A 200 -16.80 -22.78 52.57
N ALA A 201 -16.19 -21.61 52.76
CA ALA A 201 -15.95 -20.65 51.68
C ALA A 201 -14.90 -21.21 50.69
N ALA A 202 -15.37 -21.91 49.64
CA ALA A 202 -14.53 -22.39 48.55
C ALA A 202 -14.65 -21.48 47.31
N PRO A 203 -13.54 -21.16 46.62
CA PRO A 203 -13.58 -20.30 45.44
C PRO A 203 -14.38 -20.97 44.32
N ARG A 204 -15.42 -20.29 43.82
CA ARG A 204 -16.27 -20.76 42.72
C ARG A 204 -15.43 -20.85 41.43
N LEU A 205 -15.01 -22.06 41.06
CA LEU A 205 -14.30 -22.31 39.79
C LEU A 205 -15.23 -22.06 38.60
N ILE A 206 -14.92 -21.05 37.79
CA ILE A 206 -15.59 -20.78 36.52
C ILE A 206 -14.83 -21.51 35.40
N ARG A 207 -15.51 -22.31 34.58
CA ARG A 207 -14.94 -22.99 33.40
C ARG A 207 -15.53 -22.40 32.13
N GLY A 208 -14.68 -21.87 31.26
CA GLY A 208 -15.05 -21.36 29.94
C GLY A 208 -14.25 -22.03 28.82
N LYS A 209 -14.72 -21.90 27.58
CA LYS A 209 -13.98 -22.26 26.36
C LYS A 209 -13.65 -20.97 25.61
N PHE A 210 -12.40 -20.78 25.23
CA PHE A 210 -11.95 -19.62 24.46
C PHE A 210 -11.00 -20.08 23.35
N LEU A 211 -11.11 -19.46 22.18
CA LEU A 211 -10.21 -19.67 21.04
C LEU A 211 -9.08 -18.65 21.12
N VAL A 212 -7.85 -19.06 20.80
CA VAL A 212 -6.68 -18.17 20.75
C VAL A 212 -5.97 -18.37 19.42
N GLU A 213 -5.90 -17.32 18.62
CA GLU A 213 -5.09 -17.28 17.41
C GLU A 213 -3.77 -16.56 17.70
N GLY A 214 -2.67 -17.12 17.22
CA GLY A 214 -1.33 -16.57 17.45
C GLY A 214 -0.23 -17.48 16.97
N THR A 215 1.00 -16.98 17.04
CA THR A 215 2.20 -17.76 16.70
C THR A 215 2.42 -18.89 17.71
N LYS A 216 3.17 -19.92 17.30
CA LYS A 216 3.56 -21.07 18.14
C LYS A 216 4.26 -20.64 19.44
N GLU A 217 4.98 -19.53 19.41
CA GLU A 217 5.69 -18.96 20.55
C GLU A 217 4.75 -18.26 21.52
N GLN A 218 3.79 -17.47 21.01
CA GLN A 218 2.74 -16.84 21.83
C GLN A 218 1.85 -17.87 22.52
N ILE A 219 1.44 -18.93 21.82
CA ILE A 219 0.63 -20.01 22.41
C ILE A 219 1.43 -20.76 23.50
N LYS A 220 2.73 -20.99 23.29
CA LYS A 220 3.63 -21.60 24.29
C LYS A 220 3.82 -20.69 25.52
N ALA A 221 3.96 -19.39 25.32
CA ALA A 221 4.06 -18.40 26.40
C ALA A 221 2.76 -18.34 27.23
N LEU A 222 1.60 -18.34 26.56
CA LEU A 222 0.29 -18.37 27.22
C LEU A 222 0.09 -19.65 28.03
N ALA A 223 0.46 -20.82 27.49
CA ALA A 223 0.40 -22.09 28.22
C ALA A 223 1.29 -22.09 29.48
N ALA A 224 2.49 -21.50 29.39
CA ALA A 224 3.38 -21.33 30.54
C ALA A 224 2.78 -20.38 31.59
N PHE A 225 2.18 -19.27 31.16
CA PHE A 225 1.52 -18.29 32.03
C PHE A 225 0.31 -18.89 32.76
N LEU A 226 -0.55 -19.65 32.08
CA LEU A 226 -1.70 -20.31 32.72
C LEU A 226 -1.21 -21.30 33.79
N LYS A 227 -0.15 -22.07 33.50
CA LYS A 227 0.46 -23.00 34.45
C LYS A 227 1.12 -22.29 35.65
N SER A 228 1.82 -21.17 35.45
CA SER A 228 2.46 -20.42 36.55
C SER A 228 1.44 -19.78 37.50
N ASN A 229 0.27 -19.41 36.99
CA ASN A 229 -0.82 -18.85 37.78
C ASN A 229 -1.78 -19.91 38.36
N GLY A 230 -1.45 -21.21 38.25
CA GLY A 230 -2.28 -22.31 38.78
C GLY A 230 -3.60 -22.54 38.03
N ILE A 231 -3.77 -21.96 36.85
CA ILE A 231 -5.00 -22.03 36.05
C ILE A 231 -5.00 -23.33 35.24
N ARG A 232 -6.03 -24.16 35.43
CA ARG A 232 -6.21 -25.39 34.65
C ARG A 232 -6.72 -25.04 33.26
N TYR A 233 -5.99 -25.48 32.23
CA TYR A 233 -6.36 -25.30 30.82
C TYR A 233 -6.36 -26.64 30.09
N GLU A 234 -7.09 -26.71 28.98
CA GLU A 234 -7.27 -27.91 28.18
C GLU A 234 -7.13 -27.53 26.70
N VAL A 235 -6.17 -28.13 25.99
CA VAL A 235 -5.94 -27.84 24.57
C VAL A 235 -6.89 -28.69 23.75
N ILE A 236 -7.93 -28.06 23.21
CA ILE A 236 -8.82 -28.68 22.21
C ILE A 236 -8.00 -28.81 20.92
N LYS A 237 -7.93 -30.04 20.38
CA LYS A 237 -7.33 -30.37 19.08
C LYS A 237 -8.38 -30.38 17.98
#